data_AF-A0A372UC10-F1
#
_entry.id   AF-A0A372UC10-F1
#
_cell.length_a   1.000
_cell.length_b   1.000
_cell.length_c   1.000
_cell.angle_alpha   90.00
_cell.angle_beta   90.00
_cell.angle_gamma   90.00
#
_symmetry.space_group_name_H-M   'P 1'
#
loop_
_entity.id
_entity.type
_entity.pdbx_description
1 polymer ?
#
loop_
_entity_poly.entity_id
_entity_poly.type
_entity_poly.pdbx_seq_one_letter_code
_entity_poly.pdbx_strand_id
1 'polypeptide(L)'
;MDKKMNFKYFYGTEADQFSFYRIPKALFTNDCFKDLSCDAKILYGLMLDRMSLSIKNQWFDEENRAYIYFSIEDIMELLNCGRNKAVKSLQELDDEKGIGLIEKRRQGFGKVTIIYVKSFVQEECEEQKKEKSKMVKFINQTSVEEEETEEVYISNFKKSQKQTSRSPENKLQEVYISNSNNTNINNTNLSENKSNHIVSADGIGSEEDEMETLHAYQSLIKDNLDYDSLLVSHPHDKNQIDEIVDLIVETVMCKSDKVLIASNWYSGALVRGKFMKLDYSHVEYVLHCLEGNTSK
;
A
#
# COMPACT_ATOMS: atom_id res chain seq x y z
N MET A 1 -40.34 5.45 32.59
CA MET A 1 -39.81 6.76 32.14
C MET A 1 -38.65 6.48 31.22
N ASP A 2 -38.93 6.33 29.93
CA ASP A 2 -37.91 6.06 28.92
C ASP A 2 -37.18 7.36 28.58
N LYS A 3 -35.96 7.47 29.10
CA LYS A 3 -35.08 8.60 28.84
C LYS A 3 -34.53 8.43 27.42
N LYS A 4 -35.26 8.94 26.42
CA LYS A 4 -34.82 8.95 25.03
C LYS A 4 -33.57 9.82 24.90
N MET A 5 -32.40 9.18 24.83
CA MET A 5 -31.13 9.87 24.63
C MET A 5 -31.12 10.49 23.24
N ASN A 6 -30.86 11.79 23.17
CA ASN A 6 -30.83 12.55 21.93
C ASN A 6 -29.38 12.65 21.45
N PHE A 7 -29.05 11.90 20.41
CA PHE A 7 -27.71 11.90 19.80
C PHE A 7 -27.64 12.96 18.71
N LYS A 8 -26.53 13.69 18.65
CA LYS A 8 -26.28 14.71 17.62
C LYS A 8 -25.57 14.08 16.42
N TYR A 9 -25.88 14.59 15.22
CA TYR A 9 -25.16 14.24 14.00
C TYR A 9 -23.78 14.90 13.98
N PHE A 10 -22.83 14.28 13.29
CA PHE A 10 -21.51 14.84 13.04
C PHE A 10 -21.56 15.75 11.81
N TYR A 11 -21.00 16.95 11.91
CA TYR A 11 -20.92 17.96 10.86
C TYR A 11 -19.45 18.24 10.52
N GLY A 12 -19.08 18.09 9.24
CA GLY A 12 -17.83 18.55 8.63
C GLY A 12 -16.56 18.23 9.44
N THR A 13 -16.04 19.23 10.17
CA THR A 13 -14.80 19.16 10.96
C THR A 13 -14.89 18.20 12.15
N GLU A 14 -16.08 17.76 12.52
CA GLU A 14 -16.27 16.77 13.59
C GLU A 14 -15.86 15.35 13.14
N ALA A 15 -15.87 15.05 11.84
CA ALA A 15 -15.37 13.78 11.31
C ALA A 15 -13.84 13.69 11.41
N ASP A 16 -13.13 14.80 11.18
CA ASP A 16 -11.66 14.88 11.33
C ASP A 16 -11.21 14.69 12.78
N GLN A 17 -12.08 14.96 13.77
CA GLN A 17 -11.80 14.66 15.18
C GLN A 17 -11.62 13.16 15.43
N PHE A 18 -12.12 12.30 14.52
CA PHE A 18 -11.94 10.85 14.56
C PHE A 18 -10.82 10.36 13.64
N SER A 19 -10.04 11.25 13.03
CA SER A 19 -8.79 10.85 12.37
C SER A 19 -7.72 10.61 13.44
N PHE A 20 -7.22 9.38 13.54
CA PHE A 20 -6.22 9.01 14.53
C PHE A 20 -5.05 8.27 13.89
N TYR A 21 -3.86 8.56 14.42
CA TYR A 21 -2.70 7.74 14.14
C TYR A 21 -2.79 6.42 14.88
N ARG A 22 -2.63 5.32 14.15
CA ARG A 22 -2.66 3.97 14.69
C ARG A 22 -1.26 3.56 15.11
N ILE A 23 -1.06 3.40 16.42
CA ILE A 23 0.19 2.87 16.97
C ILE A 23 -0.06 1.43 17.43
N PRO A 24 0.68 0.43 16.91
CA PRO A 24 0.50 -0.95 17.31
C PRO A 24 0.73 -1.14 18.82
N LYS A 25 -0.24 -1.76 19.50
CA LYS A 25 -0.13 -2.09 20.94
C LYS A 25 1.08 -2.99 21.23
N ALA A 26 1.48 -3.81 20.26
CA ALA A 26 2.65 -4.68 20.33
C ALA A 26 3.94 -3.93 20.73
N LEU A 27 4.09 -2.67 20.29
CA LEU A 27 5.24 -1.83 20.64
C LEU A 27 5.30 -1.46 22.13
N PHE A 28 4.19 -1.59 22.86
CA PHE A 28 4.11 -1.31 24.28
C PHE A 28 4.00 -2.57 25.14
N THR A 29 3.56 -3.69 24.56
CA THR A 29 3.33 -4.94 25.30
C THR A 29 4.49 -5.92 25.18
N ASN A 30 5.18 -5.98 24.04
CA ASN A 30 6.28 -6.93 23.82
C ASN A 30 7.59 -6.35 24.36
N ASP A 31 8.32 -7.17 25.13
CA ASP A 31 9.60 -6.83 25.74
C ASP A 31 10.68 -6.44 24.71
N CYS A 32 10.61 -6.97 23.48
CA CYS A 32 11.54 -6.58 22.41
C CYS A 32 11.53 -5.07 22.16
N PHE A 33 10.37 -4.42 22.27
CA PHE A 33 10.20 -2.99 22.00
C PHE A 33 10.23 -2.12 23.25
N LYS A 34 10.64 -2.68 24.39
CA LYS A 34 10.62 -1.98 25.69
C LYS A 34 11.60 -0.81 25.72
N ASP A 35 12.77 -0.99 25.11
CA ASP A 35 13.84 0.01 25.08
C ASP A 35 13.62 1.12 24.05
N LEU A 36 12.61 0.99 23.18
CA LEU A 36 12.26 2.06 22.25
C LEU A 36 11.68 3.27 22.99
N SER A 37 12.15 4.45 22.60
CA SER A 37 11.54 5.70 23.06
C SER A 37 10.09 5.82 22.61
N CYS A 38 9.29 6.57 23.39
CA CYS A 38 7.91 6.87 22.99
C CYS A 38 7.86 7.58 21.62
N ASP A 39 8.83 8.45 21.34
CA ASP A 39 8.93 9.14 20.05
C ASP A 39 9.19 8.15 18.90
N ALA A 40 10.05 7.15 19.09
CA ALA A 40 10.27 6.10 18.09
C ALA A 40 9.00 5.25 17.85
N LYS A 41 8.24 4.93 18.91
CA LYS A 41 6.97 4.19 18.78
C LYS A 41 5.92 4.99 18.01
N ILE A 42 5.80 6.29 18.30
CA ILE A 42 4.90 7.20 17.57
C ILE A 42 5.35 7.33 16.11
N LEU A 43 6.65 7.51 15.88
CA LEU A 43 7.25 7.63 14.55
C LEU A 43 6.95 6.41 13.69
N TYR A 44 7.05 5.21 14.25
CA TYR A 44 6.68 3.99 13.55
C TYR A 44 5.20 3.97 13.16
N GLY A 45 4.30 4.40 14.07
CA GLY A 45 2.87 4.55 13.75
C GLY A 45 2.59 5.54 12.61
N LEU A 46 3.30 6.67 12.59
CA LEU A 46 3.22 7.65 11.51
C LEU A 46 3.73 7.08 10.18
N MET A 47 4.84 6.32 10.21
CA MET A 47 5.39 5.66 9.03
C MET A 47 4.46 4.56 8.50
N LEU A 48 3.74 3.83 9.36
CA LEU A 48 2.72 2.87 8.93
C LEU A 48 1.56 3.55 8.19
N ASP A 49 1.12 4.71 8.68
CA ASP A 49 0.09 5.50 8.00
C ASP A 49 0.56 5.94 6.61
N ARG A 50 1.79 6.46 6.51
CA ARG A 50 2.42 6.82 5.22
C ARG A 50 2.61 5.61 4.30
N MET A 51 3.02 4.47 4.84
CA MET A 51 3.14 3.22 4.07
C MET A 51 1.78 2.79 3.51
N SER A 52 0.69 2.99 4.24
CA SER A 52 -0.66 2.70 3.73
C SER A 52 -1.01 3.54 2.50
N LEU A 53 -0.50 4.78 2.41
CA LEU A 53 -0.63 5.62 1.23
C LEU A 53 0.27 5.13 0.08
N SER A 54 1.50 4.69 0.37
CA SER A 54 2.37 4.08 -0.65
C SER A 54 1.74 2.86 -1.30
N ILE A 55 1.06 2.01 -0.52
CA ILE A 55 0.33 0.85 -1.06
C ILE A 55 -0.80 1.31 -1.99
N LYS A 56 -1.58 2.32 -1.60
CA LYS A 56 -2.65 2.89 -2.44
C LYS A 56 -2.11 3.49 -3.74
N ASN A 57 -0.94 4.13 -3.67
CA ASN A 57 -0.28 4.76 -4.81
C ASN A 57 0.59 3.81 -5.64
N GLN A 58 0.59 2.50 -5.31
CA GLN A 58 1.38 1.47 -5.97
C GLN A 58 2.90 1.74 -5.97
N TRP A 59 3.41 2.34 -4.91
CA TRP A 59 4.85 2.57 -4.72
C TRP A 59 5.53 1.31 -4.18
N PHE A 60 5.90 0.41 -5.11
CA PHE A 60 6.56 -0.85 -4.84
C PHE A 60 7.93 -0.94 -5.53
N ASP A 61 8.86 -1.68 -4.94
CA ASP A 61 10.12 -2.06 -5.60
C ASP A 61 9.95 -3.29 -6.50
N GLU A 62 11.04 -3.73 -7.14
CA GLU A 62 11.08 -4.91 -8.02
C GLU A 62 10.70 -6.22 -7.30
N GLU A 63 10.80 -6.25 -5.97
CA GLU A 63 10.43 -7.39 -5.12
C GLU A 63 9.02 -7.22 -4.52
N ASN A 64 8.24 -6.27 -5.02
CA ASN A 64 6.88 -5.95 -4.57
C ASN A 64 6.81 -5.49 -3.08
N ARG A 65 7.87 -4.85 -2.59
CA ARG A 65 7.90 -4.24 -1.24
C ARG A 65 7.50 -2.78 -1.31
N ALA A 66 6.52 -2.40 -0.50
CA ALA A 66 6.09 -1.03 -0.39
C ALA A 66 7.18 -0.17 0.25
N TYR A 67 7.38 1.04 -0.27
CA TYR A 67 8.38 1.96 0.26
C TYR A 67 7.84 3.37 0.44
N ILE A 68 8.45 4.13 1.35
CA ILE A 68 8.10 5.54 1.61
C ILE A 68 9.30 6.45 1.37
N TYR A 69 9.02 7.67 0.92
CA TYR A 69 9.96 8.78 1.01
C TYR A 69 9.67 9.53 2.31
N PHE A 70 10.68 9.64 3.17
CA PHE A 70 10.51 10.28 4.47
C PHE A 70 11.82 10.95 4.89
N SER A 71 11.85 12.27 4.83
CA SER A 71 13.01 13.07 5.17
C SER A 71 13.12 13.32 6.67
N ILE A 72 14.28 13.78 7.14
CA ILE A 72 14.45 14.17 8.54
C ILE A 72 13.56 15.38 8.85
N GLU A 73 13.39 16.27 7.88
CA GLU A 73 12.54 17.45 7.94
C GLU A 73 11.07 17.05 8.15
N ASP A 74 10.56 16.04 7.43
CA ASP A 74 9.20 15.52 7.62
C ASP A 74 8.99 14.96 9.04
N ILE A 75 10.01 14.26 9.56
CA ILE A 75 9.99 13.73 10.93
C ILE A 75 9.95 14.86 11.95
N MET A 76 10.74 15.92 11.72
CA MET A 76 10.76 17.09 12.60
C MET A 76 9.41 17.79 12.64
N GLU A 77 8.75 17.92 11.48
CA GLU A 77 7.43 18.54 11.38
C GLU A 77 6.36 17.69 12.07
N LEU A 78 6.29 16.39 11.76
CA LEU A 78 5.26 15.49 12.29
C LEU A 78 5.39 15.21 13.78
N LEU A 79 6.62 15.06 14.30
CA LEU A 79 6.86 14.88 15.73
C LEU A 79 7.02 16.21 16.48
N ASN A 80 7.01 17.34 15.77
CA ASN A 80 7.33 18.67 16.31
C ASN A 80 8.59 18.66 17.18
N CYS A 81 9.70 18.15 16.64
CA CYS A 81 10.92 17.93 17.40
C CYS A 81 12.18 18.48 16.70
N GLY A 82 13.21 18.77 17.50
CA GLY A 82 14.50 19.22 16.97
C GLY A 82 15.22 18.11 16.19
N ARG A 83 16.03 18.50 15.20
CA ARG A 83 16.76 17.59 14.29
C ARG A 83 17.47 16.44 14.99
N ASN A 84 18.13 16.70 16.11
CA ASN A 84 18.85 15.67 16.87
C ASN A 84 17.92 14.59 17.43
N LYS A 85 16.71 14.96 17.86
CA LYS A 85 15.71 14.03 18.38
C LYS A 85 15.09 13.21 17.25
N ALA A 86 14.78 13.84 16.12
CA ALA A 86 14.30 13.17 14.91
C ALA A 86 15.30 12.10 14.44
N VAL A 87 16.59 12.46 14.34
CA VAL A 87 17.65 11.53 13.93
C VAL A 87 17.81 10.38 14.93
N LYS A 88 17.74 10.64 16.24
CA LYS A 88 17.81 9.59 17.26
C LYS A 88 16.62 8.63 17.18
N SER A 89 15.41 9.17 17.11
CA SER A 89 14.18 8.38 17.01
C SER A 89 14.18 7.50 15.75
N LEU A 90 14.69 8.04 14.64
CA LEU A 90 14.87 7.28 13.40
C LEU A 90 15.95 6.19 13.53
N GLN A 91 17.05 6.48 14.24
CA GLN A 91 18.13 5.50 14.47
C GLN A 91 17.72 4.35 15.38
N GLU A 92 16.82 4.58 16.34
CA GLU A 92 16.28 3.53 17.21
C GLU A 92 15.45 2.48 16.44
N LEU A 93 14.80 2.90 15.36
CA LEU A 93 13.99 2.03 14.50
C LEU A 93 14.83 1.31 13.43
N ASP A 94 15.98 1.87 13.08
CA ASP A 94 16.85 1.43 11.99
C ASP A 94 17.39 0.01 12.21
N ASP A 95 17.72 -0.70 11.14
CA ASP A 95 18.32 -2.04 11.20
C ASP A 95 19.81 -2.04 11.55
N GLU A 96 20.56 -1.01 11.18
CA GLU A 96 21.99 -0.91 11.48
C GLU A 96 22.27 -0.61 12.97
N LYS A 97 21.45 0.24 13.58
CA LYS A 97 21.72 0.82 14.92
C LYS A 97 20.67 0.49 15.96
N GLY A 98 19.49 0.07 15.53
CA GLY A 98 18.31 -0.07 16.36
C GLY A 98 17.74 -1.48 16.30
N ILE A 99 16.41 -1.56 16.44
CA ILE A 99 15.67 -2.82 16.51
C ILE A 99 15.34 -3.43 15.13
N GLY A 100 15.56 -2.69 14.04
CA GLY A 100 15.28 -3.15 12.68
C GLY A 100 13.82 -3.16 12.24
N LEU A 101 13.00 -2.24 12.79
CA LEU A 101 11.64 -2.01 12.31
C LEU A 101 11.59 -1.25 10.98
N ILE A 102 12.68 -0.59 10.60
CA ILE A 102 12.82 0.07 9.30
C ILE A 102 14.17 -0.26 8.67
N GLU A 103 14.22 -0.19 7.34
CA GLU A 103 15.45 -0.29 6.56
C GLU A 103 15.56 0.91 5.63
N LYS A 104 16.71 1.59 5.64
CA LYS A 104 16.97 2.74 4.76
C LYS A 104 17.88 2.34 3.63
N ARG A 105 17.45 2.58 2.39
CA ARG A 105 18.31 2.42 1.21
C ARG A 105 18.57 3.74 0.52
N ARG A 106 19.86 4.01 0.30
CA ARG A 106 20.32 5.14 -0.52
C ARG A 106 20.32 4.72 -1.99
N GLN A 107 19.63 5.47 -2.84
CA GLN A 107 19.54 5.19 -4.28
C GLN A 107 20.67 5.82 -5.12
N GLY A 108 21.69 6.41 -4.49
CA GLY A 108 22.85 7.03 -5.16
C GLY A 108 22.95 8.55 -4.94
N PHE A 109 23.83 9.22 -5.71
CA PHE A 109 24.06 10.67 -5.60
C PHE A 109 22.80 11.46 -5.98
N GLY A 110 22.35 12.35 -5.08
CA GLY A 110 21.24 13.29 -5.31
C GLY A 110 19.82 12.72 -5.15
N LYS A 111 19.66 11.39 -5.06
CA LYS A 111 18.34 10.75 -4.91
C LYS A 111 17.92 10.69 -3.44
N VAL A 112 16.61 10.86 -3.19
CA VAL A 112 16.01 10.77 -1.86
C VAL A 112 16.24 9.38 -1.28
N THR A 113 16.47 9.30 0.03
CA THR A 113 16.59 8.01 0.72
C THR A 113 15.21 7.35 0.81
N ILE A 114 15.14 6.08 0.42
CA ILE A 114 13.94 5.28 0.54
C ILE A 114 13.95 4.56 1.89
N ILE A 115 12.79 4.49 2.53
CA ILE A 115 12.58 3.74 3.77
C ILE A 115 11.58 2.61 3.52
N TYR A 116 11.97 1.40 3.91
CA TYR A 116 11.10 0.24 3.98
C TYR A 116 10.65 0.02 5.42
N VAL A 117 9.35 -0.07 5.64
CA VAL A 117 8.76 -0.30 6.97
C VAL A 117 8.51 -1.80 7.12
N LYS A 118 9.14 -2.44 8.11
CA LYS A 118 9.07 -3.89 8.34
C LYS A 118 7.92 -4.24 9.28
N SER A 119 7.37 -5.45 9.13
CA SER A 119 6.36 -6.00 10.05
C SER A 119 7.00 -6.36 11.39
N PHE A 120 6.26 -6.15 12.48
CA PHE A 120 6.68 -6.47 13.84
C PHE A 120 6.21 -7.86 14.32
N VAL A 121 5.53 -8.63 13.46
CA VAL A 121 5.16 -10.03 13.75
C VAL A 121 6.42 -10.88 13.61
N GLN A 122 7.05 -11.19 14.74
CA GLN A 122 8.18 -12.12 14.78
C GLN A 122 7.68 -13.54 14.48
N GLU A 123 8.21 -14.14 13.42
CA GLU A 123 8.56 -15.56 13.49
C GLU A 123 9.65 -15.66 14.57
N GLU A 124 9.29 -16.28 15.68
CA GLU A 124 10.02 -16.49 16.94
C GLU A 124 11.51 -16.09 16.97
N CYS A 125 11.85 -15.21 17.92
CA CYS A 125 13.23 -14.96 18.34
C CYS A 125 13.88 -16.24 18.86
N GLU A 126 14.60 -16.96 18.02
CA GLU A 126 15.66 -17.87 18.46
C GLU A 126 16.90 -17.04 18.81
N GLU A 127 17.12 -16.81 20.10
CA GLU A 127 18.36 -16.23 20.60
C GLU A 127 19.54 -17.20 20.40
N GLN A 128 20.25 -16.99 19.29
CA GLN A 128 21.69 -17.16 19.07
C GLN A 128 22.38 -18.43 19.63
N LYS A 129 22.58 -19.43 18.77
CA LYS A 129 23.90 -20.05 18.59
C LYS A 129 24.20 -20.22 17.11
N LYS A 130 25.36 -19.68 16.70
CA LYS A 130 25.99 -19.91 15.40
C LYS A 130 26.04 -21.41 15.12
N GLU A 131 25.45 -21.84 14.01
CA GLU A 131 26.09 -22.79 13.10
C GLU A 131 25.43 -22.75 11.73
N LYS A 132 26.28 -22.65 10.71
CA LYS A 132 25.91 -22.62 9.30
C LYS A 132 25.12 -23.87 8.93
N SER A 133 23.91 -23.73 8.40
CA SER A 133 23.39 -24.75 7.47
C SER A 133 22.33 -24.19 6.51
N LYS A 134 22.81 -23.91 5.29
CA LYS A 134 22.19 -24.21 4.00
C LYS A 134 20.68 -23.96 3.86
N MET A 135 20.36 -22.84 3.21
CA MET A 135 19.14 -22.68 2.42
C MET A 135 19.08 -23.77 1.35
N VAL A 136 18.14 -24.70 1.50
CA VAL A 136 17.83 -25.73 0.50
C VAL A 136 17.13 -25.03 -0.66
N LYS A 137 17.85 -24.92 -1.77
CA LYS A 137 17.30 -24.61 -3.09
C LYS A 137 16.29 -25.69 -3.46
N PHE A 138 15.05 -25.29 -3.75
CA PHE A 138 14.19 -26.10 -4.61
C PHE A 138 14.70 -25.94 -6.05
N ILE A 139 15.24 -27.05 -6.54
CA ILE A 139 15.79 -27.23 -7.88
C ILE A 139 14.63 -27.51 -8.82
N ASN A 140 14.47 -26.69 -9.86
CA ASN A 140 13.96 -27.16 -11.15
C ASN A 140 15.19 -27.36 -12.03
N GLN A 141 15.51 -28.61 -12.36
CA GLN A 141 16.61 -29.00 -13.24
C GLN A 141 16.05 -29.63 -14.51
N THR A 142 16.37 -29.02 -15.65
CA THR A 142 16.94 -29.63 -16.87
C THR A 142 17.30 -28.44 -17.77
N SER A 143 18.48 -28.25 -18.37
CA SER A 143 19.66 -29.06 -18.72
C SER A 143 20.81 -28.06 -19.07
N VAL A 144 22.06 -28.26 -18.58
CA VAL A 144 23.28 -28.63 -19.35
C VAL A 144 23.75 -27.51 -20.31
N GLU A 145 24.94 -26.89 -20.26
CA GLU A 145 26.33 -27.43 -20.32
C GLU A 145 27.40 -26.32 -20.01
N GLU A 146 28.56 -26.73 -19.44
CA GLU A 146 29.98 -26.24 -19.53
C GLU A 146 30.44 -24.82 -19.06
N GLU A 147 31.28 -24.72 -18.00
CA GLU A 147 32.78 -24.54 -17.94
C GLU A 147 33.24 -23.12 -18.36
N GLU A 148 33.98 -22.30 -17.60
CA GLU A 148 35.33 -22.45 -17.01
C GLU A 148 35.59 -21.48 -15.83
N THR A 149 36.67 -21.74 -15.11
CA THR A 149 37.23 -21.08 -13.92
C THR A 149 38.05 -19.80 -14.21
N GLU A 150 38.12 -18.85 -13.25
CA GLU A 150 39.37 -18.46 -12.55
C GLU A 150 39.26 -17.15 -11.72
N GLU A 151 39.61 -17.31 -10.44
CA GLU A 151 40.47 -16.45 -9.60
C GLU A 151 40.07 -15.08 -9.00
N VAL A 152 40.65 -14.89 -7.83
CA VAL A 152 40.33 -14.03 -6.70
C VAL A 152 41.15 -12.73 -6.76
N TYR A 153 40.57 -11.59 -6.37
CA TYR A 153 41.39 -10.52 -5.78
C TYR A 153 40.68 -9.79 -4.64
N ILE A 154 41.25 -9.94 -3.44
CA ILE A 154 40.97 -9.13 -2.26
C ILE A 154 41.99 -8.00 -2.26
N SER A 155 41.57 -6.73 -2.12
CA SER A 155 42.47 -5.71 -1.60
C SER A 155 41.77 -4.70 -0.68
N ASN A 156 42.56 -4.31 0.33
CA ASN A 156 42.17 -3.76 1.61
C ASN A 156 41.91 -2.24 1.61
N PHE A 157 41.09 -1.85 2.59
CA PHE A 157 41.11 -0.61 3.38
C PHE A 157 42.35 0.29 3.24
N LYS A 158 42.12 1.60 3.04
CA LYS A 158 43.00 2.67 3.52
C LYS A 158 42.22 3.85 4.11
N LYS A 159 42.69 4.30 5.29
CA LYS A 159 42.15 5.37 6.13
C LYS A 159 42.35 6.77 5.53
N SER A 160 41.40 7.63 5.92
CA SER A 160 41.32 9.10 5.93
C SER A 160 42.55 9.96 5.60
N GLN A 161 42.28 11.10 4.94
CA GLN A 161 43.08 12.32 5.03
C GLN A 161 42.17 13.49 5.43
N LYS A 162 42.52 14.21 6.50
CA LYS A 162 41.96 15.53 6.83
C LYS A 162 42.73 16.57 6.02
N GLN A 163 42.03 17.52 5.39
CA GLN A 163 42.60 18.83 5.06
C GLN A 163 41.57 19.96 5.19
N THR A 164 42.12 21.10 5.59
CA THR A 164 41.55 22.37 6.04
C THR A 164 41.03 23.27 4.91
N SER A 165 40.29 24.31 5.35
CA SER A 165 39.71 25.43 4.63
C SER A 165 40.41 25.92 3.35
N ARG A 166 39.73 25.79 2.21
CA ARG A 166 39.65 26.81 1.13
C ARG A 166 38.49 26.46 0.20
N SER A 167 37.54 27.38 0.04
CA SER A 167 36.42 27.27 -0.90
C SER A 167 36.89 27.29 -2.35
N PRO A 168 36.26 26.51 -3.24
CA PRO A 168 36.16 26.84 -4.66
C PRO A 168 34.79 27.46 -4.97
N GLU A 169 34.80 28.29 -6.01
CA GLU A 169 33.76 29.22 -6.44
C GLU A 169 32.43 28.60 -6.91
N ASN A 170 31.39 29.44 -6.82
CA ASN A 170 30.02 29.24 -7.28
C ASN A 170 29.89 28.49 -8.60
N LYS A 171 29.11 27.41 -8.58
CA LYS A 171 28.39 26.88 -9.74
C LYS A 171 26.90 26.82 -9.40
N LEU A 172 26.09 27.25 -10.35
CA LEU A 172 24.67 27.60 -10.19
C LEU A 172 23.85 26.47 -9.55
N GLN A 173 22.90 26.89 -8.73
CA GLN A 173 22.02 26.09 -7.89
C GLN A 173 20.95 25.40 -8.77
N GLU A 174 21.14 24.12 -9.06
CA GLU A 174 20.06 23.31 -9.61
C GLU A 174 19.05 23.01 -8.50
N VAL A 175 17.85 23.55 -8.71
CA VAL A 175 16.69 23.49 -7.83
C VAL A 175 16.35 22.03 -7.53
N TYR A 176 16.41 21.65 -6.26
CA TYR A 176 15.98 20.34 -5.79
C TYR A 176 14.47 20.22 -5.98
N ILE A 177 14.02 19.35 -6.88
CA ILE A 177 12.60 19.00 -7.00
C ILE A 177 12.31 17.99 -5.89
N SER A 178 11.94 18.49 -4.71
CA SER A 178 11.33 17.66 -3.67
C SER A 178 9.92 17.30 -4.10
N ASN A 179 9.73 16.12 -4.68
CA ASN A 179 8.40 15.54 -4.82
C ASN A 179 7.96 15.01 -3.44
N SER A 180 7.56 15.93 -2.56
CA SER A 180 6.84 15.60 -1.34
C SER A 180 5.38 15.34 -1.72
N ASN A 181 4.79 14.26 -1.17
CA ASN A 181 3.38 13.94 -1.35
C ASN A 181 2.52 14.81 -0.42
N ASN A 182 2.42 16.10 -0.74
CA ASN A 182 1.58 17.04 -0.02
C ASN A 182 0.34 17.37 -0.85
N THR A 183 -0.84 16.89 -0.44
CA THR A 183 -2.11 17.31 -1.02
C THR A 183 -3.09 17.61 0.11
N ASN A 184 -3.38 18.89 0.29
CA ASN A 184 -4.31 19.42 1.26
C ASN A 184 -5.08 20.57 0.60
N ILE A 185 -6.24 20.30 -0.01
CA ILE A 185 -7.20 21.35 -0.40
C ILE A 185 -8.64 20.82 -0.28
N ASN A 186 -9.43 21.58 0.46
CA ASN A 186 -10.88 21.56 0.65
C ASN A 186 -11.46 22.82 -0.01
N ASN A 187 -12.55 22.72 -0.78
CA ASN A 187 -13.40 23.86 -1.12
C ASN A 187 -14.84 23.46 -1.51
N THR A 188 -15.75 24.40 -1.26
CA THR A 188 -17.18 24.26 -0.91
C THR A 188 -18.11 24.90 -1.97
N ASN A 189 -19.40 24.49 -1.96
CA ASN A 189 -20.63 25.09 -2.56
C ASN A 189 -20.90 24.83 -4.07
N LEU A 190 -22.12 24.59 -4.58
CA LEU A 190 -23.50 24.96 -4.21
C LEU A 190 -24.54 24.03 -4.93
N SER A 191 -25.75 23.96 -4.35
CA SER A 191 -27.02 23.24 -4.63
C SER A 191 -27.66 23.40 -6.05
N GLU A 192 -28.67 22.65 -6.56
CA GLU A 192 -29.94 22.09 -6.04
C GLU A 192 -30.56 20.96 -6.94
N ASN A 193 -31.28 20.01 -6.31
CA ASN A 193 -32.59 19.39 -6.68
C ASN A 193 -32.75 18.50 -7.95
N LYS A 194 -32.94 17.16 -7.81
CA LYS A 194 -34.26 16.45 -7.92
C LYS A 194 -34.22 14.90 -7.71
N SER A 195 -34.75 14.44 -6.57
CA SER A 195 -35.62 13.26 -6.33
C SER A 195 -35.29 11.82 -6.87
N ASN A 196 -34.93 10.96 -5.90
CA ASN A 196 -35.32 9.55 -5.63
C ASN A 196 -34.81 8.37 -6.51
N HIS A 197 -33.97 7.49 -5.94
CA HIS A 197 -34.40 6.19 -5.40
C HIS A 197 -33.30 5.52 -4.52
N ILE A 198 -33.75 4.77 -3.51
CA ILE A 198 -33.04 4.19 -2.35
C ILE A 198 -31.72 3.45 -2.70
N VAL A 199 -30.57 3.99 -2.27
CA VAL A 199 -29.31 3.26 -2.02
C VAL A 199 -28.63 3.87 -0.79
N SER A 200 -28.10 3.01 0.08
CA SER A 200 -27.52 3.32 1.39
C SER A 200 -26.50 4.46 1.36
N ALA A 201 -26.70 5.43 2.25
CA ALA A 201 -25.85 6.59 2.46
C ALA A 201 -24.52 6.19 3.12
N ASP A 202 -23.41 6.54 2.47
CA ASP A 202 -22.23 7.19 3.06
C ASP A 202 -21.15 7.36 1.98
N GLY A 203 -20.93 8.61 1.56
CA GLY A 203 -19.85 8.96 0.64
C GLY A 203 -20.14 10.26 -0.10
N ILE A 204 -19.49 11.34 0.33
CA ILE A 204 -19.40 12.58 -0.42
C ILE A 204 -18.46 12.31 -1.62
N GLY A 205 -19.02 11.83 -2.71
CA GLY A 205 -18.52 12.03 -4.08
C GLY A 205 -19.54 12.89 -4.79
N SER A 206 -19.12 13.79 -5.68
CA SER A 206 -20.10 14.41 -6.57
C SER A 206 -20.77 13.29 -7.38
N GLU A 207 -22.08 13.35 -7.60
CA GLU A 207 -22.80 12.34 -8.40
C GLU A 207 -22.19 12.21 -9.81
N GLU A 208 -21.53 13.27 -10.29
CA GLU A 208 -20.72 13.30 -11.51
C GLU A 208 -19.42 12.47 -11.38
N ASP A 209 -18.68 12.58 -10.28
CA ASP A 209 -17.47 11.78 -10.02
C ASP A 209 -17.79 10.28 -9.87
N GLU A 210 -18.89 9.92 -9.19
CA GLU A 210 -19.27 8.51 -9.03
C GLU A 210 -19.70 7.89 -10.38
N MET A 211 -20.36 8.66 -11.24
CA MET A 211 -20.71 8.25 -12.60
C MET A 211 -19.48 8.05 -13.48
N GLU A 212 -18.52 8.99 -13.42
CA GLU A 212 -17.26 8.89 -14.15
C GLU A 212 -16.43 7.68 -13.67
N THR A 213 -16.40 7.47 -12.35
CA THR A 213 -15.72 6.32 -11.74
C THR A 213 -16.36 5.00 -12.17
N LEU A 214 -17.69 4.93 -12.21
CA LEU A 214 -18.43 3.76 -12.69
C LEU A 214 -18.06 3.47 -14.15
N HIS A 215 -18.13 4.48 -15.02
CA HIS A 215 -17.82 4.30 -16.43
C HIS A 215 -16.37 3.88 -16.65
N ALA A 216 -15.42 4.42 -15.89
CA ALA A 216 -14.01 4.03 -15.95
C ALA A 216 -13.80 2.55 -15.59
N TYR A 217 -14.43 2.08 -14.51
CA TYR A 217 -14.36 0.66 -14.13
C TYR A 217 -15.09 -0.24 -15.12
N GLN A 218 -16.23 0.19 -15.66
CA GLN A 218 -16.96 -0.57 -16.67
C GLN A 218 -16.14 -0.75 -17.95
N SER A 219 -15.46 0.31 -18.42
CA SER A 219 -14.53 0.22 -19.55
C SER A 219 -13.36 -0.72 -19.25
N LEU A 220 -12.70 -0.55 -18.11
CA LEU A 220 -11.55 -1.38 -17.71
C LEU A 220 -11.91 -2.87 -17.61
N ILE A 221 -13.07 -3.19 -17.02
CA ILE A 221 -13.52 -4.57 -16.88
C ILE A 221 -13.89 -5.16 -18.25
N LYS A 222 -14.55 -4.40 -19.13
CA LYS A 222 -14.84 -4.85 -20.50
C LYS A 222 -13.57 -5.14 -21.30
N ASP A 223 -12.55 -4.30 -21.14
CA ASP A 223 -11.24 -4.51 -21.78
C ASP A 223 -10.55 -5.77 -21.25
N ASN A 224 -10.52 -5.97 -19.93
CA ASN A 224 -9.91 -7.16 -19.31
C ASN A 224 -10.61 -8.47 -19.70
N LEU A 225 -11.93 -8.43 -19.85
CA LEU A 225 -12.73 -9.59 -20.22
C LEU A 225 -12.75 -9.88 -21.72
N ASP A 226 -12.16 -9.00 -22.54
CA ASP A 226 -12.30 -9.01 -24.00
C ASP A 226 -13.78 -9.12 -24.42
N TYR A 227 -14.57 -8.15 -23.93
CA TYR A 227 -16.03 -8.14 -24.06
C TYR A 227 -16.49 -8.25 -25.52
N ASP A 228 -15.81 -7.59 -26.45
CA ASP A 228 -16.15 -7.65 -27.88
C ASP A 228 -15.98 -9.07 -28.43
N SER A 229 -14.90 -9.77 -28.05
CA SER A 229 -14.70 -11.17 -28.41
C SER A 229 -15.77 -12.08 -27.78
N LEU A 230 -16.18 -11.84 -26.53
CA LEU A 230 -17.26 -12.58 -25.87
C LEU A 230 -18.59 -12.45 -26.62
N LEU A 231 -18.93 -11.25 -27.10
CA LEU A 231 -20.15 -11.03 -27.89
C LEU A 231 -20.11 -11.70 -29.27
N VAL A 232 -18.93 -11.83 -29.87
CA VAL A 232 -18.75 -12.53 -31.15
C VAL A 232 -18.86 -14.03 -30.97
N SER A 233 -18.26 -14.60 -29.91
CA SER A 233 -18.30 -16.04 -29.65
C SER A 233 -19.65 -16.50 -29.07
N HIS A 234 -20.38 -15.63 -28.37
CA HIS A 234 -21.67 -15.94 -27.74
C HIS A 234 -22.77 -14.92 -28.11
N PRO A 235 -23.25 -14.90 -29.37
CA PRO A 235 -24.19 -13.87 -29.84
C PRO A 235 -25.56 -13.90 -29.15
N HIS A 236 -25.95 -15.04 -28.59
CA HIS A 236 -27.24 -15.24 -27.93
C HIS A 236 -27.22 -14.91 -26.43
N ASP A 237 -26.04 -14.82 -25.81
CA ASP A 237 -25.87 -14.65 -24.36
C ASP A 237 -25.49 -13.24 -23.95
N LYS A 238 -25.63 -12.27 -24.87
CA LYS A 238 -25.33 -10.86 -24.61
C LYS A 238 -25.89 -10.35 -23.28
N ASN A 239 -27.16 -10.65 -22.99
CA ASN A 239 -27.79 -10.20 -21.74
C ASN A 239 -27.12 -10.82 -20.51
N GLN A 240 -26.73 -12.10 -20.57
CA GLN A 240 -26.04 -12.76 -19.46
C GLN A 240 -24.63 -12.20 -19.29
N ILE A 241 -23.93 -11.93 -20.39
CA ILE A 241 -22.59 -11.32 -20.36
C ILE A 241 -22.68 -9.91 -19.74
N ASP A 242 -23.68 -9.11 -20.13
CA ASP A 242 -23.92 -7.78 -19.56
C ASP A 242 -24.17 -7.87 -18.04
N GLU A 243 -25.03 -8.79 -17.59
CA GLU A 243 -25.30 -9.02 -16.16
C GLU A 243 -24.05 -9.48 -15.38
N ILE A 244 -23.22 -10.35 -15.97
CA ILE A 244 -21.95 -10.79 -15.37
C ILE A 244 -21.00 -9.61 -15.23
N VAL A 245 -20.86 -8.79 -16.27
CA VAL A 245 -20.00 -7.59 -16.25
C VAL A 245 -20.48 -6.61 -15.18
N ASP A 246 -21.78 -6.32 -15.12
CA ASP A 246 -22.34 -5.40 -14.14
C ASP A 246 -22.12 -5.91 -12.71
N LEU A 247 -22.28 -7.21 -12.46
CA LEU A 247 -21.99 -7.82 -11.16
C LEU A 247 -20.51 -7.72 -10.77
N ILE A 248 -19.60 -7.91 -11.73
CA ILE A 248 -18.16 -7.75 -11.52
C ILE A 248 -17.86 -6.28 -11.17
N VAL A 249 -18.42 -5.32 -11.92
CA VAL A 249 -18.25 -3.88 -11.66
C VAL A 249 -18.76 -3.52 -10.27
N GLU A 250 -19.97 -3.95 -9.90
CA GLU A 250 -20.55 -3.68 -8.58
C GLU A 250 -19.70 -4.26 -7.45
N THR A 251 -19.23 -5.50 -7.61
CA THR A 251 -18.37 -6.17 -6.64
C THR A 251 -17.05 -5.42 -6.47
N VAL A 252 -16.49 -4.92 -7.56
CA VAL A 252 -15.23 -4.19 -7.53
C VAL A 252 -15.40 -2.78 -6.96
N MET A 253 -16.53 -2.12 -7.21
CA MET A 253 -16.86 -0.81 -6.64
C MET A 253 -17.30 -0.87 -5.18
N CYS A 254 -17.47 -2.06 -4.60
CA CYS A 254 -17.86 -2.23 -3.21
C CYS A 254 -16.91 -1.49 -2.25
N LYS A 255 -17.45 -0.49 -1.56
CA LYS A 255 -16.74 0.35 -0.57
C LYS A 255 -16.50 -0.36 0.77
N SER A 256 -17.14 -1.51 1.00
CA SER A 256 -17.00 -2.26 2.26
C SER A 256 -15.59 -2.84 2.44
N ASP A 257 -15.09 -2.79 3.68
CA ASP A 257 -13.83 -3.40 4.07
C ASP A 257 -13.88 -4.93 4.10
N LYS A 258 -15.09 -5.52 4.19
CA LYS A 258 -15.30 -6.97 4.19
C LYS A 258 -16.50 -7.37 3.34
N VAL A 259 -16.37 -8.50 2.66
CA VAL A 259 -17.41 -9.09 1.82
C VAL A 259 -17.65 -10.52 2.28
N LEU A 260 -18.91 -10.90 2.41
CA LEU A 260 -19.32 -12.26 2.78
C LEU A 260 -19.48 -13.10 1.50
N ILE A 261 -18.67 -14.14 1.33
CA ILE A 261 -18.73 -15.07 0.20
C ILE A 261 -18.79 -16.49 0.75
N ALA A 262 -19.79 -17.26 0.34
CA ALA A 262 -19.99 -18.64 0.82
C ALA A 262 -19.91 -18.77 2.36
N SER A 263 -20.61 -17.88 3.09
CA SER A 263 -20.63 -17.79 4.55
C SER A 263 -19.29 -17.46 5.24
N ASN A 264 -18.27 -17.04 4.48
CA ASN A 264 -16.97 -16.65 5.00
C ASN A 264 -16.69 -15.16 4.71
N TRP A 265 -16.10 -14.47 5.69
CA TRP A 265 -15.73 -13.05 5.54
C TRP A 265 -14.35 -12.91 4.91
N TYR A 266 -14.29 -12.24 3.77
CA TYR A 266 -13.06 -11.87 3.09
C TYR A 266 -12.84 -10.37 3.16
N SER A 267 -11.58 -9.91 3.06
CA SER A 267 -11.31 -8.48 2.94
C SER A 267 -11.77 -7.96 1.58
N GLY A 268 -12.39 -6.78 1.54
CA GLY A 268 -12.87 -6.16 0.32
C GLY A 268 -11.74 -5.97 -0.69
N ALA A 269 -10.54 -5.57 -0.24
CA ALA A 269 -9.37 -5.45 -1.10
C ALA A 269 -8.97 -6.78 -1.78
N LEU A 270 -9.05 -7.90 -1.07
CA LEU A 270 -8.76 -9.22 -1.63
C LEU A 270 -9.80 -9.60 -2.69
N VAL A 271 -11.09 -9.35 -2.41
CA VAL A 271 -12.18 -9.66 -3.35
C VAL A 271 -12.05 -8.81 -4.61
N ARG A 272 -11.89 -7.49 -4.48
CA ARG A 272 -11.65 -6.58 -5.61
C ARG A 272 -10.46 -7.02 -6.46
N GLY A 273 -9.34 -7.36 -5.82
CA GLY A 273 -8.14 -7.83 -6.51
C GLY A 273 -8.30 -9.17 -7.22
N LYS A 274 -9.25 -10.02 -6.81
CA LYS A 274 -9.59 -11.27 -7.52
C LYS A 274 -10.51 -11.01 -8.71
N PHE A 275 -11.55 -10.20 -8.53
CA PHE A 275 -12.50 -9.86 -9.59
C PHE A 275 -11.85 -9.06 -10.72
N MET A 276 -10.89 -8.19 -10.40
CA MET A 276 -10.08 -7.46 -11.41
C MET A 276 -9.16 -8.34 -12.26
N LYS A 277 -8.93 -9.59 -11.87
CA LYS A 277 -8.10 -10.55 -12.62
C LYS A 277 -8.91 -11.49 -13.50
N LEU A 278 -10.24 -11.35 -13.50
CA LEU A 278 -11.08 -12.12 -14.41
C LEU A 278 -10.78 -11.68 -15.84
N ASP A 279 -10.78 -12.66 -16.73
CA ASP A 279 -10.52 -12.51 -18.17
C ASP A 279 -11.58 -13.28 -18.97
N TYR A 280 -11.46 -13.23 -20.30
CA TYR A 280 -12.32 -13.94 -21.25
C TYR A 280 -12.61 -15.40 -20.83
N SER A 281 -11.56 -16.17 -20.49
CA SER A 281 -11.68 -17.60 -20.20
C SER A 281 -12.50 -17.89 -18.94
N HIS A 282 -12.47 -16.98 -17.95
CA HIS A 282 -13.30 -17.12 -16.76
C HIS A 282 -14.79 -16.94 -17.07
N VAL A 283 -15.14 -15.97 -17.90
CA VAL A 283 -16.54 -15.71 -18.28
C VAL A 283 -17.05 -16.82 -19.19
N GLU A 284 -16.24 -17.26 -20.16
CA GLU A 284 -16.55 -18.40 -21.03
C GLU A 284 -16.83 -19.68 -20.21
N TYR A 285 -16.01 -19.97 -19.20
CA TYR A 285 -16.25 -21.10 -18.30
C TYR A 285 -17.58 -20.97 -17.55
N VAL A 286 -17.91 -19.77 -17.06
CA VAL A 286 -19.18 -19.53 -16.35
C VAL A 286 -20.38 -19.73 -17.28
N LEU A 287 -20.35 -19.19 -18.50
CA LEU A 287 -21.41 -19.37 -19.49
C LEU A 287 -21.63 -20.86 -19.80
N HIS A 288 -20.55 -21.59 -20.07
CA HIS A 288 -20.60 -23.05 -20.30
C HIS A 288 -21.19 -23.81 -19.09
N CYS A 289 -20.83 -23.43 -17.86
CA CYS A 289 -21.41 -24.02 -16.65
C CYS A 289 -22.91 -23.70 -16.48
N LEU A 290 -23.35 -22.49 -16.84
CA LEU A 290 -24.75 -22.09 -16.76
C LEU A 290 -25.61 -22.86 -17.77
N GLU A 291 -25.12 -23.05 -19.00
CA GLU A 291 -25.80 -23.90 -19.99
C GLU A 291 -25.93 -25.35 -19.51
N GLY A 292 -24.84 -25.93 -18.99
CA GLY A 292 -24.80 -27.32 -18.52
C GLY A 292 -25.65 -27.59 -17.27
N ASN A 293 -25.90 -26.56 -16.45
CA ASN A 293 -26.71 -26.67 -15.23
C ASN A 293 -28.21 -26.40 -15.45
N THR A 294 -28.66 -26.27 -16.70
CA THR A 294 -30.10 -26.27 -17.06
C THR A 294 -30.73 -27.67 -16.91
N SER A 295 -30.56 -28.29 -15.74
CA SER A 295 -31.30 -29.48 -15.35
C SER A 295 -32.62 -29.05 -14.67
N LYS A 296 -33.71 -29.65 -15.17
CA LYS A 296 -35.12 -29.52 -14.76
C LYS A 296 -35.38 -29.62 -13.26
#